data_AF-A0A7J4N608-F1
#
_entry.id   AF-A0A7J4N608-F1
#
_cell.length_a   1.000
_cell.length_b   1.000
_cell.length_c   1.000
_cell.angle_alpha   90.00
_cell.angle_beta   90.00
_cell.angle_gamma   90.00
#
_symmetry.space_group_name_H-M   'P 1'
#
loop_
_entity.id
_entity.type
_entity.pdbx_description
1 polymer ?
#
loop_
_entity_poly.entity_id
_entity_poly.type
_entity_poly.pdbx_seq_one_letter_code
_entity_poly.pdbx_strand_id
1 'polypeptide(L)' 'MIVSIEKCMHCGACVGSCPQNAIYLNEIVLEFNDNCNRCGRCVRLCPAGALKMEGKK' A
#
# COMPACT_ATOMS: atom_id res chain seq x y z
N MET A 1 -2.76 -6.69 5.17
CA MET A 1 -2.91 -5.22 4.89
C MET A 1 -4.14 -5.07 4.04
N ILE A 2 -5.00 -4.09 4.32
CA ILE A 2 -6.27 -3.94 3.61
C ILE A 2 -6.14 -2.82 2.57
N VAL A 3 -6.53 -3.12 1.33
CA VAL A 3 -6.53 -2.17 0.21
C VAL A 3 -7.96 -1.95 -0.25
N SER A 4 -8.43 -0.70 -0.23
CA SER A 4 -9.70 -0.29 -0.82
C SER A 4 -9.49 0.02 -2.30
N ILE A 5 -9.80 -0.94 -3.17
CA ILE A 5 -9.62 -0.83 -4.63
C ILE A 5 -10.44 0.34 -5.19
N GLU A 6 -11.65 0.54 -4.68
CA GLU A 6 -12.54 1.66 -5.04
C GLU A 6 -11.97 3.06 -4.75
N LYS A 7 -11.03 3.17 -3.80
CA LYS A 7 -10.33 4.42 -3.47
C LYS A 7 -8.94 4.50 -4.10
N CYS A 8 -8.40 3.37 -4.55
CA CYS A 8 -7.08 3.33 -5.16
C CYS A 8 -7.14 4.03 -6.53
N MET A 9 -6.30 5.04 -6.72
CA MET A 9 -6.18 5.78 -7.99
C MET A 9 -4.97 5.35 -8.83
N HIS A 10 -4.34 4.22 -8.46
CA HIS A 10 -3.20 3.63 -9.18
C HIS A 10 -2.03 4.60 -9.41
N CYS A 11 -1.81 5.55 -8.50
CA CYS A 11 -0.77 6.58 -8.64
C CYS A 11 0.67 6.08 -8.43
N GLY A 12 0.86 4.84 -7.98
CA GLY A 12 2.20 4.26 -7.74
C GLY A 12 2.99 4.83 -6.56
N ALA A 13 2.45 5.84 -5.84
CA ALA A 13 3.18 6.50 -4.77
C ALA A 13 3.58 5.56 -3.62
N CYS A 14 2.75 4.54 -3.33
CA CYS A 14 3.07 3.53 -2.32
C CYS A 14 4.29 2.68 -2.71
N VAL A 15 4.39 2.28 -3.98
CA VAL A 15 5.52 1.51 -4.53
C VAL A 15 6.82 2.28 -4.36
N GLY A 16 6.88 3.52 -4.85
CA GLY A 16 8.10 4.35 -4.77
C GLY A 16 8.50 4.74 -3.35
N SER A 17 7.55 4.80 -2.42
CA SER A 17 7.84 5.14 -1.02
C SER A 17 8.37 3.99 -0.17
N CYS A 18 8.23 2.74 -0.65
CA CYS A 18 8.47 1.57 0.17
C CYS A 18 9.97 1.32 0.27
N PRO A 19 10.60 1.52 1.45
CA PRO A 19 12.05 1.38 1.60
C PRO A 19 12.51 -0.08 1.47
N GLN A 20 11.58 -1.05 1.52
CA GLN A 20 11.86 -2.47 1.35
C GLN A 20 11.53 -2.96 -0.06
N ASN A 21 11.09 -2.06 -0.95
CA ASN A 21 10.62 -2.42 -2.30
C ASN A 21 9.59 -3.57 -2.27
N ALA A 22 8.77 -3.58 -1.22
CA ALA A 22 7.89 -4.69 -0.87
C ALA A 22 6.49 -4.60 -1.48
N ILE A 23 6.23 -3.59 -2.31
CA ILE A 23 4.91 -3.27 -2.87
C ILE A 23 5.04 -3.25 -4.38
N TYR A 24 4.18 -3.97 -5.07
CA TYR A 24 4.06 -3.97 -6.53
C TYR A 24 2.66 -3.48 -6.91
N LEU A 25 2.60 -2.56 -7.87
CA LEU A 25 1.33 -2.06 -8.41
C LEU A 25 1.17 -2.65 -9.81
N ASN A 26 0.20 -3.54 -9.97
CA ASN A 26 -0.28 -3.97 -11.27
C ASN A 26 -1.40 -3.04 -11.75
N GLU A 27 -1.98 -3.33 -12.92
CA GLU A 27 -3.01 -2.51 -13.55
C GLU A 27 -4.23 -2.24 -12.64
N ILE A 28 -4.54 -3.16 -11.72
CA ILE A 28 -5.74 -3.08 -10.87
C ILE A 28 -5.44 -3.31 -9.39
N VAL A 29 -4.41 -4.09 -9.05
CA VAL A 29 -4.18 -4.63 -7.70
C VAL A 29 -2.80 -4.26 -7.17
N LEU A 30 -2.73 -4.03 -5.86
CA LEU A 30 -1.48 -3.89 -5.12
C LEU A 30 -1.09 -5.25 -4.51
N GLU A 31 0.10 -5.71 -4.83
CA GLU A 31 0.70 -6.93 -4.28
C GLU A 31 1.78 -6.58 -3.27
N PHE A 32 1.86 -7.36 -2.19
CA PHE A 32 2.83 -7.17 -1.12
C PHE A 32 3.64 -8.44 -0.95
N ASN A 33 4.97 -8.33 -0.93
CA ASN A 33 5.85 -9.48 -0.66
C ASN A 33 6.19 -9.59 0.84
N ASP A 34 6.87 -10.68 1.20
CA ASP A 34 7.28 -10.97 2.58
C ASP A 34 8.35 -10.01 3.14
N ASN A 35 8.96 -9.16 2.30
CA ASN A 35 9.88 -8.11 2.76
C ASN A 35 9.16 -6.94 3.44
N CYS A 36 7.82 -6.91 3.43
CA CYS A 36 7.03 -5.87 4.08
C CYS A 36 7.15 -5.94 5.61
N ASN A 37 8.00 -5.09 6.17
CA ASN A 37 8.18 -4.93 7.63
C ASN A 37 7.04 -4.18 8.33
N ARG A 38 5.92 -3.92 7.65
CA ARG A 38 4.74 -3.24 8.23
C ARG A 38 5.04 -1.84 8.81
N CYS A 39 5.98 -1.09 8.23
CA CYS A 39 6.34 0.26 8.69
C CYS A 39 5.21 1.31 8.59
N GLY A 40 4.13 1.03 7.85
CA GLY A 40 2.97 1.92 7.72
C GLY A 40 3.20 3.19 6.89
N ARG A 41 4.33 3.31 6.19
CA ARG A 41 4.63 4.50 5.36
C ARG A 41 3.64 4.65 4.20
N CYS A 42 3.36 3.55 3.50
CA CYS A 42 2.39 3.50 2.40
C CYS A 42 0.99 3.99 2.79
N VAL A 43 0.54 3.68 4.02
CA VAL A 43 -0.75 4.14 4.57
C VAL A 43 -0.75 5.66 4.77
N ARG A 44 0.31 6.20 5.37
CA ARG A 44 0.39 7.64 5.68
C ARG A 44 0.48 8.53 4.45
N LEU A 45 1.14 8.07 3.39
CA LEU A 45 1.32 8.89 2.19
C LEU A 45 0.12 8.82 1.24
N CYS A 46 -0.73 7.80 1.36
CA CYS A 46 -1.78 7.55 0.39
C CYS A 46 -2.82 8.68 0.45
N PRO A 47 -2.88 9.57 -0.54
CA PRO A 47 -3.77 10.74 -0.47
C PRO A 47 -5.24 10.32 -0.53
N ALA A 48 -5.54 9.22 -1.21
CA ALA A 48 -6.88 8.65 -1.29
C ALA A 48 -7.30 7.87 -0.02
N GLY A 49 -6.39 7.65 0.92
CA GLY A 49 -6.66 6.84 2.12
C GLY A 49 -7.08 5.40 1.80
N ALA A 50 -6.60 4.85 0.68
CA ALA A 50 -6.97 3.52 0.19
C ALA A 50 -6.32 2.38 0.99
N LEU A 51 -5.23 2.65 1.71
CA LEU A 51 -4.45 1.65 2.43
C LEU A 51 -4.74 1.68 3.93
N LYS A 52 -4.94 0.51 4.55
CA LYS A 52 -5.10 0.37 6.01
C LYS A 52 -4.24 -0.78 6.55
N MET A 53 -3.64 -0.55 7.72
CA MET A 53 -2.91 -1.59 8.45
C MET A 53 -3.90 -2.64 8.96
N GLU A 54 -3.55 -3.91 8.82
CA GLU A 54 -4.31 -5.02 9.37
C GLU A 54 -4.01 -5.12 10.86
N GLY A 55 -4.81 -4.41 11.66
CA GLY A 55 -4.56 -4.24 13.08
C GLY A 55 -5.27 -3.02 13.63
N LYS A 56 -6.57 -3.18 13.90
CA LYS A 56 -7.27 -2.68 15.09
C LYS A 56 -8.72 -3.18 15.04
N LYS A 57 -9.06 -4.05 15.99
CA LYS A 57 -10.42 -4.12 16.53
C LYS A 57 -10.72 -2.81 17.25
#